data_AF-A0A3B9GFL6-F1
#
_entry.id   AF-A0A3B9GFL6-F1
#
_cell.length_a   1.000
_cell.length_b   1.000
_cell.length_c   1.000
_cell.angle_alpha   90.00
_cell.angle_beta   90.00
_cell.angle_gamma   90.00
#
_symmetry.space_group_name_H-M   'P 1'
#
loop_
_entity.id
_entity.type
_entity.pdbx_description
1 polymer ?
#
loop_
_entity_poly.entity_id
_entity_poly.type
_entity_poly.pdbx_seq_one_letter_code
_entity_poly.pdbx_strand_id
1 'polypeptide(L)'
;MWYLRGNEKARVFIEKHIPFSVSMVTYMELVQGMKNKNELRAFQKTFQRWGVNIIQIDEEAFAHSMFDVQEYALSHSMTLSDGLIAATAVQNSEVLVTANDRHCKRFDPE
;
A
#
# COMPACT_ATOMS: atom_id res chain seq x y z
N MET A 1 -3.94 1.26 8.73
CA MET A 1 -2.87 2.28 8.64
C MET A 1 -2.42 2.75 10.02
N TRP A 2 -1.30 2.22 10.51
CA TRP A 2 -0.78 2.49 11.86
C TRP A 2 -0.33 3.95 12.06
N TYR A 3 0.24 4.57 11.02
CA TYR A 3 0.65 5.98 11.02
C TYR A 3 -0.50 6.92 11.41
N LEU A 4 -1.64 6.83 10.72
CA LEU A 4 -2.82 7.67 10.98
C LEU A 4 -3.49 7.39 12.33
N ARG A 5 -3.20 6.23 12.93
CA ARG A 5 -3.68 5.85 14.27
C ARG A 5 -2.74 6.31 15.39
N GLY A 6 -1.71 7.11 15.07
CA GLY A 6 -0.76 7.64 16.05
C GLY A 6 0.29 6.63 16.54
N ASN A 7 0.54 5.57 15.77
CA ASN A 7 1.59 4.62 16.14
C ASN A 7 2.98 5.23 15.92
N GLU A 8 3.74 5.37 17.00
CA GLU A 8 5.04 6.06 16.97
C GLU A 8 6.09 5.33 16.12
N LYS A 9 6.11 3.99 16.13
CA LYS A 9 7.05 3.22 15.31
C LYS A 9 6.78 3.43 13.81
N ALA A 10 5.51 3.39 13.42
CA ALA A 10 5.11 3.67 12.05
C ALA A 10 5.42 5.12 11.65
N ARG A 11 5.24 6.08 12.57
CA ARG A 11 5.58 7.49 12.35
C ARG A 11 7.07 7.67 12.05
N VAL A 12 7.92 7.18 12.95
CA VAL A 12 9.38 7.25 12.79
C VAL A 12 9.84 6.54 11.52
N PHE A 13 9.26 5.39 11.20
CA PHE A 13 9.61 4.65 9.97
C PHE A 13 9.27 5.46 8.72
N ILE A 14 8.03 5.97 8.61
CA ILE A 14 7.59 6.73 7.44
C ILE A 14 8.41 8.01 7.28
N GLU A 15 8.61 8.78 8.36
CA GLU A 15 9.36 10.04 8.31
C GLU A 15 10.81 9.87 7.85
N LYS A 16 11.43 8.72 8.13
CA LYS A 16 12.80 8.38 7.66
C LYS A 16 12.89 8.03 6.18
N HIS A 17 11.78 7.67 5.54
CA HIS A 17 11.74 7.20 4.15
C HIS A 17 10.97 8.16 3.25
N ILE A 18 10.87 9.44 3.59
CA ILE A 18 10.30 10.46 2.71
C ILE A 18 11.36 10.86 1.65
N PRO A 19 11.04 10.87 0.33
CA PRO A 19 9.78 10.45 -0.28
C PRO A 19 9.68 8.93 -0.39
N PHE A 20 8.45 8.41 -0.29
CA PHE A 20 8.12 7.00 -0.50
C PHE A 20 7.04 6.85 -1.57
N SER A 21 6.86 5.61 -2.03
CA SER A 21 5.80 5.23 -2.97
C SER A 21 4.62 4.57 -2.24
N VAL A 22 3.41 4.74 -2.79
CA VAL A 22 2.22 3.95 -2.41
C VAL A 22 1.51 3.47 -3.67
N SER A 23 0.89 2.29 -3.62
CA SER A 23 -0.06 1.88 -4.66
C SER A 23 -1.27 2.82 -4.68
N MET A 24 -1.84 3.05 -5.86
CA MET A 24 -3.10 3.76 -6.02
C MET A 24 -4.22 3.16 -5.15
N VAL A 25 -4.22 1.84 -4.95
CA VAL A 25 -5.18 1.16 -4.05
C VAL A 25 -5.04 1.68 -2.62
N THR A 26 -3.83 1.69 -2.07
CA THR A 26 -3.55 2.20 -0.72
C THR A 26 -3.92 3.68 -0.61
N TYR A 27 -3.65 4.49 -1.64
CA TYR A 27 -4.10 5.89 -1.67
C TYR A 27 -5.63 6.00 -1.61
N MET A 28 -6.37 5.20 -2.37
CA MET A 28 -7.84 5.20 -2.35
C MET A 28 -8.40 4.73 -1.02
N GLU A 29 -7.81 3.70 -0.39
CA GLU A 29 -8.18 3.24 0.95
C GLU A 29 -7.98 4.35 2.00
N LEU A 30 -6.86 5.07 1.92
CA LEU A 30 -6.58 6.21 2.78
C LEU A 30 -7.64 7.30 2.61
N VAL A 31 -8.00 7.64 1.36
CA VAL A 31 -9.03 8.64 1.06
C VAL A 31 -10.39 8.23 1.62
N GLN A 32 -10.80 6.96 1.48
CA GLN A 32 -12.06 6.44 2.03
C GLN A 32 -12.07 6.43 3.57
N GLY A 33 -10.90 6.29 4.20
CA GLY A 33 -10.75 6.33 5.65
C GLY A 33 -10.85 7.73 6.27
N MET A 34 -10.87 8.79 5.47
CA MET A 34 -10.97 10.17 5.95
C MET A 34 -12.37 10.47 6.49
N LYS A 35 -12.47 11.13 7.66
CA LYS A 35 -13.75 11.41 8.32
C LYS A 35 -14.54 12.51 7.63
N ASN A 36 -13.87 13.44 6.94
CA ASN A 36 -14.50 14.57 6.27
C ASN A 36 -13.57 15.23 5.23
N LYS A 37 -14.12 16.20 4.47
CA LYS A 37 -13.40 16.93 3.42
C LYS A 37 -12.21 17.76 3.93
N ASN A 38 -12.23 18.21 5.18
CA ASN A 38 -11.10 18.98 5.73
C ASN A 38 -9.91 18.06 6.01
N GLU A 39 -10.16 16.87 6.57
CA GLU A 39 -9.14 15.84 6.78
C GLU A 39 -8.53 15.38 5.45
N LEU A 40 -9.38 15.11 4.45
CA LEU A 40 -8.93 14.76 3.10
C LEU A 40 -8.01 15.82 2.49
N ARG A 41 -8.37 17.11 2.59
CA ARG A 41 -7.54 18.21 2.08
C ARG A 41 -6.19 18.31 2.81
N ALA A 42 -6.18 18.13 4.13
CA ALA A 42 -4.96 18.15 4.92
C ALA A 42 -4.03 16.97 4.58
N PHE A 43 -4.62 15.79 4.37
CA PHE A 43 -3.94 14.59 3.90
C PHE A 43 -3.30 14.82 2.52
N GLN A 44 -4.06 15.31 1.53
CA GLN A 44 -3.56 15.57 0.18
C GLN A 44 -2.41 16.57 0.17
N LYS A 45 -2.51 17.67 0.95
CA LYS A 45 -1.42 18.64 1.10
C LYS A 45 -0.17 18.00 1.70
N THR A 46 -0.33 17.09 2.65
CA THR A 46 0.80 16.38 3.27
C THR A 46 1.45 15.43 2.28
N PHE A 47 0.66 14.64 1.53
CA PHE A 47 1.15 13.74 0.48
C PHE A 47 1.92 14.50 -0.61
N GLN A 48 1.38 15.64 -1.04
CA GLN A 48 2.06 16.51 -2.00
C GLN A 48 3.37 17.06 -1.43
N ARG A 49 3.37 17.58 -0.20
CA ARG A 49 4.56 18.13 0.46
C ARG A 49 5.65 17.08 0.64
N TRP A 50 5.28 15.84 0.93
CA TRP A 50 6.19 14.72 1.09
C TRP A 50 6.69 14.16 -0.24
N GLY A 51 6.16 14.61 -1.38
CA GLY A 51 6.54 14.08 -2.69
C GLY A 51 6.20 12.60 -2.84
N VAL A 52 5.10 12.14 -2.21
CA VAL A 52 4.71 10.73 -2.27
C VAL A 52 4.35 10.37 -3.70
N ASN A 53 5.00 9.32 -4.23
CA ASN A 53 4.69 8.79 -5.55
C ASN A 53 3.47 7.84 -5.44
N ILE A 54 2.46 8.04 -6.28
CA ILE A 54 1.29 7.16 -6.34
C ILE A 54 1.45 6.25 -7.56
N ILE A 55 1.89 5.02 -7.32
CA ILE A 55 2.10 4.02 -8.37
C ILE A 55 0.73 3.59 -8.91
N GLN A 56 0.55 3.76 -10.22
CA GLN A 56 -0.64 3.33 -10.92
C GLN A 56 -0.63 1.81 -11.09
N ILE A 57 -1.82 1.22 -11.20
CA ILE A 57 -1.97 -0.19 -11.54
C ILE A 57 -1.98 -0.29 -13.06
N ASP A 58 -1.16 -1.18 -13.60
CA ASP A 58 -1.18 -1.55 -15.02
C ASP A 58 -1.86 -2.92 -15.25
N GLU A 59 -2.01 -3.30 -16.51
CA GLU A 59 -2.67 -4.54 -16.91
C GLU A 59 -1.95 -5.78 -16.37
N GLU A 60 -0.61 -5.75 -16.31
CA GLU A 60 0.21 -6.87 -15.84
C GLU A 60 0.05 -7.07 -14.34
N ALA A 61 0.14 -6.00 -13.54
CA ALA A 61 -0.13 -6.05 -12.10
C ALA A 61 -1.57 -6.50 -11.81
N PHE A 62 -2.54 -6.07 -12.63
CA PHE A 62 -3.91 -6.52 -12.49
C PHE A 62 -4.05 -8.03 -12.75
N ALA A 63 -3.46 -8.53 -13.83
CA ALA A 63 -3.47 -9.95 -14.18
C ALA A 63 -2.81 -10.82 -13.09
N HIS A 64 -1.63 -10.41 -12.58
CA HIS A 64 -0.95 -11.08 -11.48
C HIS A 64 -1.81 -11.09 -10.20
N SER A 65 -2.43 -9.96 -9.85
CA SER A 65 -3.31 -9.89 -8.68
C SER A 65 -4.50 -10.85 -8.76
N MET A 66 -5.02 -11.09 -9.95
CA MET A 66 -6.14 -12.02 -10.15
C MET A 66 -5.71 -13.46 -9.85
N PHE A 67 -4.51 -13.85 -10.29
CA PHE A 67 -3.94 -15.16 -9.99
C PHE A 67 -3.69 -15.32 -8.48
N ASP A 68 -3.07 -14.33 -7.84
CA ASP A 68 -2.78 -14.36 -6.40
C ASP A 68 -4.06 -14.50 -5.57
N VAL A 69 -5.11 -13.75 -5.91
CA VAL A 69 -6.40 -13.84 -5.21
C VAL A 69 -7.05 -15.20 -5.43
N GLN A 70 -7.00 -15.76 -6.64
CA GLN A 70 -7.56 -17.09 -6.91
C GLN A 70 -6.88 -18.18 -6.07
N GLU A 71 -5.55 -18.13 -5.96
CA GLU A 71 -4.77 -19.11 -5.22
C GLU A 71 -4.92 -18.96 -3.70
N TYR A 72 -4.97 -17.71 -3.19
CA TYR A 72 -4.80 -17.43 -1.78
C TYR A 72 -6.03 -16.88 -1.04
N ALA A 73 -7.16 -16.66 -1.72
CA ALA A 73 -8.37 -16.13 -1.08
C ALA A 73 -8.88 -16.99 0.08
N LEU A 74 -8.90 -18.32 -0.07
CA LEU A 74 -9.44 -19.23 0.97
C LEU A 74 -8.39 -19.68 1.98
N SER A 75 -7.14 -19.85 1.53
CA SER A 75 -6.05 -20.37 2.36
C SER A 75 -5.42 -19.29 3.24
N HIS A 76 -5.33 -18.06 2.74
CA HIS A 76 -4.65 -16.94 3.41
C HIS A 76 -5.54 -15.71 3.55
N SER A 77 -6.84 -15.79 3.25
CA SER A 77 -7.77 -14.65 3.30
C SER A 77 -7.29 -13.47 2.43
N MET A 78 -6.62 -13.77 1.30
CA MET A 78 -6.14 -12.74 0.37
C MET A 78 -7.31 -11.94 -0.18
N THR A 79 -7.27 -10.62 -0.03
CA THR A 79 -8.28 -9.73 -0.60
C THR A 79 -7.82 -9.16 -1.95
N LEU A 80 -8.76 -8.60 -2.71
CA LEU A 80 -8.47 -7.86 -3.94
C LEU A 80 -7.44 -6.74 -3.70
N SER A 81 -7.57 -5.98 -2.62
CA SER A 81 -6.64 -4.88 -2.33
C SER A 81 -5.26 -5.42 -1.95
N ASP A 82 -5.16 -6.49 -1.17
CA ASP A 82 -3.88 -7.11 -0.86
C ASP A 82 -3.19 -7.61 -2.14
N GLY A 83 -3.92 -8.28 -3.04
CA GLY A 83 -3.39 -8.79 -4.30
C GLY A 83 -2.88 -7.68 -5.22
N LEU A 84 -3.68 -6.62 -5.39
CA LEU A 84 -3.28 -5.48 -6.22
C LEU A 84 -2.08 -4.72 -5.65
N ILE A 85 -2.01 -4.53 -4.32
CA ILE A 85 -0.88 -3.87 -3.67
C ILE A 85 0.40 -4.71 -3.83
N ALA A 86 0.32 -6.01 -3.60
CA ALA A 86 1.44 -6.94 -3.74
C ALA A 86 1.94 -6.99 -5.19
N ALA A 87 1.04 -7.19 -6.16
CA ALA A 87 1.39 -7.21 -7.58
C ALA A 87 1.98 -5.89 -8.07
N THR A 88 1.47 -4.74 -7.59
CA THR A 88 2.05 -3.42 -7.89
C THR A 88 3.50 -3.34 -7.42
N ALA A 89 3.79 -3.79 -6.20
CA ALA A 89 5.14 -3.75 -5.65
C ALA A 89 6.11 -4.66 -6.43
N VAL A 90 5.68 -5.89 -6.72
CA VAL A 90 6.48 -6.87 -7.51
C VAL A 90 6.79 -6.30 -8.89
N GLN A 91 5.78 -5.82 -9.60
CA GLN A 91 5.94 -5.30 -10.97
C GLN A 91 6.90 -4.10 -11.04
N ASN A 92 6.89 -3.25 -10.01
CA ASN A 92 7.75 -2.07 -9.95
C ASN A 92 9.09 -2.34 -9.27
N SER A 93 9.41 -3.59 -8.90
CA SER A 93 10.61 -3.95 -8.12
C SER A 93 10.75 -3.15 -6.81
N GLU A 94 9.63 -2.83 -6.18
CA GLU A 94 9.55 -2.06 -4.94
C GLU A 94 9.42 -2.97 -3.72
N VAL A 95 9.99 -2.56 -2.59
CA VAL A 95 9.86 -3.30 -1.33
C VAL A 95 8.53 -2.97 -0.67
N LEU A 96 7.66 -3.99 -0.53
CA LEU A 96 6.38 -3.82 0.16
C LEU A 96 6.56 -3.75 1.68
N VAL A 97 6.23 -2.60 2.27
CA VAL A 97 6.17 -2.43 3.73
C VAL A 97 4.73 -2.56 4.21
N THR A 98 4.45 -3.58 5.00
CA THR A 98 3.12 -3.82 5.58
C THR A 98 3.22 -4.27 7.03
N ALA A 99 2.15 -4.03 7.78
CA ALA A 99 1.95 -4.58 9.13
C ALA A 99 0.93 -5.73 9.14
N ASN A 100 0.61 -6.25 7.95
CA ASN A 100 -0.16 -7.49 7.79
C ASN A 100 0.83 -8.66 7.68
N ASP A 101 1.40 -9.02 8.83
CA ASP A 101 2.50 -9.99 8.97
C ASP A 101 2.12 -11.40 8.49
N ARG A 102 0.83 -11.68 8.25
CA ARG A 102 0.34 -12.96 7.72
C ARG A 102 0.58 -13.15 6.22
N HIS A 103 0.79 -12.07 5.45
CA HIS A 103 0.81 -12.12 3.99
C HIS A 103 2.18 -11.79 3.39
N CYS A 104 3.11 -11.21 4.17
CA CYS A 104 4.42 -10.80 3.68
C CYS A 104 5.52 -11.73 4.22
N LYS A 105 5.57 -12.96 3.71
CA LYS A 105 6.79 -13.77 3.74
C LYS A 105 7.44 -13.72 2.36
N ARG A 106 8.47 -12.88 2.26
CA ARG A 106 9.67 -13.04 1.41
C ARG A 106 9.43 -13.23 -0.10
N PHE A 107 9.58 -12.14 -0.86
CA PHE A 107 10.19 -12.21 -2.20
C PHE A 107 11.69 -11.90 -2.01
N ASP A 108 12.52 -12.92 -2.08
CA ASP A 108 13.98 -12.80 -2.23
C ASP A 108 14.26 -12.98 -3.73
N PRO A 109 14.78 -11.98 -4.44
CA PRO A 109 15.44 -12.24 -5.72
C PRO A 109 16.85 -12.73 -5.41
N GLU A 110 17.15 -13.97 -5.81
CA GLU A 110 18.56 -14.38 -6.01
C GLU A 110 19.26 -13.49 -7.03
#